data_AF-A0A2V6SCF5-F1
#
_entry.id   AF-A0A2V6SCF5-F1
#
_cell.length_a   1.000
_cell.length_b   1.000
_cell.length_c   1.000
_cell.angle_alpha   90.00
_cell.angle_beta   90.00
_cell.angle_gamma   90.00
#
_symmetry.space_group_name_H-M   'P 1'
#
loop_
_entity.id
_entity.type
_entity.pdbx_description
1 polymer ?
#
loop_
_entity_poly.entity_id
_entity_poly.type
_entity_poly.pdbx_seq_one_letter_code
_entity_poly.pdbx_strand_id
1 'polypeptide(L)'
;MTGRDLADLLDEHGYDFFTGVPCSLVEALLAELETRAAARDARSPYIPSVREDIAIGLAAGAWLGGRAPAVVMQNSGLGTSLNALVSLSLLYRLPALLLVTWRGHGGADAPEHILMGEISPALLDLIRIPHRVLTATGAGAELHWAKTESSRLSQPVALLVPPGLLETRAHEAGGVSQAPVEAGRADTSGPPPVASISRSEALQAAVKALGREPVVHANGYICRESFAVRDRPENFYMIGSMGLASSIGLGAALARDDRTVVIFDGDGNLLMNLGILPMIGDAGRRRRPRRFVHIVFDNGVYASTGGQPSPGQATRLDRVAAAAGYARTVCVTTAREISLALTEALESEGPSFLLARVTAEDKPAPRIPYPPEEIRDRFRRALGGSP
;
A
#
# COMPACT_ATOMS: atom_id res chain seq x y z
N MET A 1 -8.02 28.22 -8.02
CA MET A 1 -9.16 27.66 -7.24
C MET A 1 -8.66 27.27 -5.87
N THR A 2 -9.53 27.21 -4.86
CA THR A 2 -9.10 26.86 -3.51
C THR A 2 -8.83 25.35 -3.40
N GLY A 3 -8.08 24.93 -2.39
CA GLY A 3 -7.93 23.51 -2.06
C GLY A 3 -9.25 22.84 -1.67
N ARG A 4 -10.17 23.61 -1.06
CA ARG A 4 -11.52 23.16 -0.72
C ARG A 4 -12.36 22.90 -1.97
N ASP A 5 -12.33 23.80 -2.94
CA ASP A 5 -13.10 23.65 -4.19
C ASP A 5 -12.72 22.34 -4.89
N LEU A 6 -11.42 22.02 -4.96
CA LEU A 6 -10.96 20.78 -5.58
C LEU A 6 -11.33 19.54 -4.74
N ALA A 7 -11.25 19.63 -3.41
CA ALA A 7 -11.68 18.53 -2.53
C ALA A 7 -13.18 18.24 -2.68
N ASP A 8 -14.01 19.28 -2.73
CA ASP A 8 -15.46 19.16 -2.96
C ASP A 8 -15.75 18.53 -4.32
N LEU A 9 -15.07 18.97 -5.39
CA LEU A 9 -15.21 18.36 -6.71
C LEU A 9 -14.79 16.88 -6.73
N LEU A 10 -13.76 16.50 -5.99
CA LEU A 10 -13.34 15.09 -5.87
C LEU A 10 -14.42 14.25 -5.19
N ASP A 11 -15.01 14.75 -4.10
CA ASP A 11 -16.12 14.10 -3.39
C ASP A 11 -17.37 13.99 -4.29
N GLU A 12 -17.72 15.05 -5.02
CA GLU A 12 -18.84 15.07 -5.98
C GLU A 12 -18.69 14.04 -7.11
N HIS A 13 -17.46 13.76 -7.54
CA HIS A 13 -17.15 12.73 -8.54
C HIS A 13 -16.97 11.32 -7.93
N GLY A 14 -17.24 11.19 -6.62
CA GLY A 14 -17.26 9.93 -5.90
C GLY A 14 -15.88 9.33 -5.71
N TYR A 15 -14.86 10.14 -5.47
CA TYR A 15 -13.60 9.70 -4.88
C TYR A 15 -13.71 9.79 -3.36
N ASP A 16 -13.34 8.72 -2.66
CA ASP A 16 -13.58 8.61 -1.21
C ASP A 16 -12.41 7.99 -0.45
N PHE A 17 -11.24 7.87 -1.08
CA PHE A 17 -10.01 7.42 -0.44
C PHE A 17 -8.83 8.17 -1.02
N PHE A 18 -8.05 8.84 -0.18
CA PHE A 18 -6.96 9.70 -0.64
C PHE A 18 -5.64 9.23 -0.04
N THR A 19 -4.59 9.18 -0.84
CA THR A 19 -3.25 8.83 -0.38
C THR A 19 -2.21 9.50 -1.25
N GLY A 20 -0.99 9.70 -0.76
CA GLY A 20 0.02 10.36 -1.57
C GLY A 20 1.21 10.89 -0.80
N VAL A 21 2.21 11.33 -1.57
CA VAL A 21 3.38 12.05 -1.04
C VAL A 21 3.14 13.55 -1.23
N PRO A 22 3.38 14.40 -0.21
CA PRO A 22 3.12 15.83 -0.31
C PRO A 22 3.91 16.54 -1.43
N CYS A 23 3.27 17.52 -2.06
CA CYS A 23 3.92 18.45 -3.00
C CYS A 23 3.35 19.85 -2.82
N SER A 24 4.19 20.89 -2.88
CA SER A 24 3.74 22.26 -2.61
C SER A 24 2.74 22.81 -3.64
N LEU A 25 2.66 22.24 -4.85
CA LEU A 25 1.65 22.62 -5.85
C LEU A 25 0.21 22.26 -5.43
N VAL A 26 0.06 21.36 -4.46
CA VAL A 26 -1.23 20.86 -3.96
C VAL A 26 -1.36 20.97 -2.43
N GLU A 27 -0.53 21.81 -1.80
CA GLU A 27 -0.54 22.00 -0.34
C GLU A 27 -1.93 22.36 0.20
N ALA A 28 -2.63 23.28 -0.47
CA ALA A 28 -3.97 23.69 -0.04
C ALA A 28 -4.99 22.54 -0.09
N LEU A 29 -4.87 21.64 -1.08
CA LEU A 29 -5.70 20.43 -1.16
C LEU A 29 -5.36 19.47 -0.02
N LEU A 30 -4.06 19.21 0.20
CA LEU A 30 -3.61 18.28 1.25
C LEU A 30 -4.03 18.74 2.63
N ALA A 31 -3.90 20.03 2.94
CA ALA A 31 -4.35 20.60 4.20
C ALA A 31 -5.86 20.45 4.42
N GLU A 32 -6.67 20.61 3.37
CA GLU A 32 -8.11 20.36 3.44
C GLU A 32 -8.40 18.87 3.66
N LEU A 33 -7.73 17.97 2.93
CA LEU A 33 -7.88 16.52 3.08
C LEU A 33 -7.47 16.04 4.48
N GLU A 34 -6.40 16.59 5.06
CA GLU A 34 -5.98 16.34 6.44
C GLU A 34 -7.02 16.83 7.47
N THR A 35 -7.55 18.03 7.25
CA THR A 35 -8.60 18.60 8.11
C THR A 35 -9.86 17.72 8.09
N ARG A 36 -10.31 17.29 6.89
CA ARG A 36 -11.44 16.35 6.73
C ARG A 36 -11.14 15.02 7.39
N ALA A 37 -9.93 14.49 7.20
CA ALA A 37 -9.47 13.22 7.75
C ALA A 37 -9.46 13.18 9.28
N ALA A 38 -9.24 14.32 9.95
CA ALA A 38 -9.22 14.46 11.40
C ALA A 38 -10.63 14.57 12.03
N ALA A 39 -11.67 14.82 11.22
CA ALA A 39 -13.04 14.85 11.70
C ALA A 39 -13.49 13.46 12.17
N ARG A 40 -14.25 13.40 13.28
CA ARG A 40 -14.66 12.14 13.94
C ARG A 40 -15.49 11.19 13.06
N ASP A 41 -16.20 11.73 12.06
CA ASP A 41 -17.07 10.98 11.14
C ASP A 41 -16.51 10.94 9.69
N ALA A 42 -15.19 11.10 9.52
CA ALA A 42 -14.59 11.17 8.19
C ALA A 42 -14.83 9.89 7.36
N ARG A 43 -15.75 9.98 6.39
CA ARG A 43 -16.05 8.90 5.43
C ARG A 43 -14.94 8.66 4.41
N SER A 44 -14.07 9.67 4.22
CA SER A 44 -12.97 9.67 3.25
C SER A 44 -11.62 9.83 3.95
N PRO A 45 -10.82 8.75 4.12
CA PRO A 45 -9.51 8.87 4.74
C PRO A 45 -8.50 9.50 3.77
N TYR A 46 -7.73 10.49 4.23
CA TYR A 46 -6.42 10.82 3.68
C TYR A 46 -5.33 10.11 4.47
N ILE A 47 -4.47 9.37 3.76
CA ILE A 47 -3.34 8.62 4.32
C ILE A 47 -2.04 9.16 3.69
N PRO A 48 -1.24 9.95 4.41
CA PRO A 48 0.05 10.39 3.89
C PRO A 48 0.96 9.17 3.70
N SER A 49 1.60 9.09 2.53
CA SER A 49 2.51 8.00 2.17
C SER A 49 3.96 8.43 2.25
N VAL A 50 4.84 7.52 2.67
CA VAL A 50 6.30 7.77 2.73
C VAL A 50 6.99 7.63 1.38
N ARG A 51 6.31 7.05 0.38
CA ARG A 51 6.77 6.89 -0.99
C ARG A 51 5.57 6.73 -1.94
N GLU A 52 5.72 7.14 -3.18
CA GLU A 52 4.64 7.15 -4.17
C GLU A 52 4.20 5.74 -4.60
N ASP A 53 5.12 4.78 -4.66
CA ASP A 53 4.79 3.37 -4.97
C ASP A 53 3.97 2.71 -3.85
N ILE A 54 4.24 3.04 -2.58
CA ILE A 54 3.40 2.67 -1.43
C ILE A 54 2.00 3.25 -1.61
N ALA A 55 1.89 4.51 -2.04
CA ALA A 55 0.61 5.15 -2.28
C ALA A 55 -0.21 4.43 -3.36
N ILE A 56 0.45 3.94 -4.43
CA ILE A 56 -0.17 3.07 -5.43
C ILE A 56 -0.67 1.76 -4.81
N GLY A 57 0.12 1.11 -3.95
CA GLY A 57 -0.31 -0.10 -3.24
C GLY A 57 -1.50 0.14 -2.31
N LEU A 58 -1.50 1.23 -1.54
CA LEU A 58 -2.65 1.65 -0.72
C LEU A 58 -3.90 1.87 -1.56
N ALA A 59 -3.79 2.57 -2.69
CA ALA A 59 -4.90 2.79 -3.61
C ALA A 59 -5.44 1.47 -4.17
N ALA A 60 -4.56 0.55 -4.58
CA ALA A 60 -4.95 -0.79 -5.03
C ALA A 60 -5.76 -1.53 -3.96
N GLY A 61 -5.26 -1.57 -2.72
CA GLY A 61 -5.95 -2.18 -1.59
C GLY A 61 -7.31 -1.53 -1.28
N ALA A 62 -7.34 -0.21 -1.25
CA ALA A 62 -8.55 0.55 -0.98
C ALA A 62 -9.61 0.29 -2.06
N TRP A 63 -9.20 0.29 -3.33
CA TRP A 63 -10.08 -0.07 -4.43
C TRP A 63 -10.62 -1.48 -4.23
N LEU A 64 -9.77 -2.50 -4.02
CA LEU A 64 -10.21 -3.88 -3.77
C LEU A 64 -11.21 -4.01 -2.60
N GLY A 65 -11.10 -3.14 -1.59
CA GLY A 65 -12.05 -3.02 -0.48
C GLY A 65 -13.34 -2.26 -0.77
N GLY A 66 -13.54 -1.79 -2.00
CA GLY A 66 -14.77 -1.13 -2.46
C GLY A 66 -14.71 0.40 -2.53
N ARG A 67 -13.53 1.01 -2.29
CA ARG A 67 -13.34 2.47 -2.35
C ARG A 67 -13.00 2.96 -3.76
N ALA A 68 -13.06 4.27 -3.97
CA ALA A 68 -12.65 4.95 -5.18
C ALA A 68 -11.43 5.84 -4.88
N PRO A 69 -10.21 5.31 -5.09
CA PRO A 69 -9.01 6.00 -4.64
C PRO A 69 -8.55 7.11 -5.58
N ALA A 70 -8.02 8.18 -5.00
CA ALA A 70 -7.22 9.19 -5.66
C ALA A 70 -5.82 9.25 -5.01
N VAL A 71 -4.78 9.20 -5.85
CA VAL A 71 -3.38 9.27 -5.45
C VAL A 71 -2.81 10.62 -5.82
N VAL A 72 -2.33 11.35 -4.83
CA VAL A 72 -1.64 12.62 -5.03
C VAL A 72 -0.13 12.36 -5.07
N MET A 73 0.53 12.77 -6.16
CA MET A 73 1.98 12.63 -6.27
C MET A 73 2.57 13.73 -7.13
N GLN A 74 3.85 14.01 -6.93
CA GLN A 74 4.62 14.76 -7.90
C GLN A 74 4.91 13.91 -9.14
N ASN A 75 5.11 14.54 -10.30
CA ASN A 75 5.52 13.84 -11.51
C ASN A 75 6.82 13.04 -11.34
N SER A 76 7.82 13.48 -10.56
CA SER A 76 8.98 12.65 -10.18
C SER A 76 8.58 11.31 -9.54
N GLY A 77 7.49 11.32 -8.77
CA GLY A 77 6.88 10.14 -8.17
C GLY A 77 6.32 9.15 -9.20
N LEU A 78 5.98 9.59 -10.42
CA LEU A 78 5.66 8.68 -11.53
C LEU A 78 6.85 7.78 -11.85
N GLY A 79 8.06 8.36 -11.90
CA GLY A 79 9.30 7.62 -12.16
C GLY A 79 9.55 6.53 -11.10
N THR A 80 9.44 6.90 -9.82
CA THR A 80 9.55 5.95 -8.69
C THR A 80 8.45 4.88 -8.74
N SER A 81 7.25 5.23 -9.23
CA SER A 81 6.08 4.35 -9.23
C SER A 81 5.94 3.49 -10.49
N LEU A 82 6.83 3.57 -11.48
CA LEU A 82 6.68 2.89 -12.77
C LEU A 82 6.43 1.38 -12.61
N ASN A 83 7.23 0.71 -11.78
CA ASN A 83 7.07 -0.71 -11.53
C ASN A 83 5.70 -1.02 -10.87
N ALA A 84 5.25 -0.19 -9.92
CA ALA A 84 3.95 -0.35 -9.27
C ALA A 84 2.78 -0.13 -10.24
N LEU A 85 2.85 0.92 -11.06
CA LEU A 85 1.81 1.22 -12.05
C LEU A 85 1.68 0.10 -13.08
N VAL A 86 2.80 -0.39 -13.63
CA VAL A 86 2.77 -1.41 -14.69
C VAL A 86 2.48 -2.80 -14.13
N SER A 87 3.18 -3.22 -13.07
CA SER A 87 3.12 -4.61 -12.58
C SER A 87 2.08 -4.86 -11.47
N LEU A 88 1.37 -3.82 -11.03
CA LEU A 88 0.20 -3.93 -10.14
C LEU A 88 -1.02 -3.24 -10.77
N SER A 89 -1.03 -1.93 -10.93
CA SER A 89 -2.29 -1.24 -11.29
C SER A 89 -2.80 -1.59 -12.69
N LEU A 90 -1.93 -1.58 -13.71
CA LEU A 90 -2.28 -1.92 -15.09
C LEU A 90 -2.43 -3.44 -15.26
N LEU A 91 -1.52 -4.22 -14.67
CA LEU A 91 -1.57 -5.69 -14.71
C LEU A 91 -2.89 -6.24 -14.16
N TYR A 92 -3.31 -5.76 -12.99
CA TYR A 92 -4.55 -6.22 -12.35
C TYR A 92 -5.77 -5.42 -12.78
N ARG A 93 -5.65 -4.41 -13.64
CA ARG A 93 -6.78 -3.56 -14.04
C ARG A 93 -7.45 -2.90 -12.83
N LEU A 94 -6.67 -2.11 -12.08
CA LEU A 94 -7.09 -1.43 -10.84
C LEU A 94 -7.30 0.08 -11.10
N PRO A 95 -8.55 0.55 -11.13
CA PRO A 95 -8.91 1.97 -11.22
C PRO A 95 -8.34 2.82 -10.08
N ALA A 96 -7.81 3.98 -10.44
CA ALA A 96 -7.44 5.05 -9.53
C ALA A 96 -7.33 6.38 -10.29
N LEU A 97 -7.60 7.50 -9.64
CA LEU A 97 -7.19 8.81 -10.14
C LEU A 97 -5.76 9.10 -9.69
N LEU A 98 -4.86 9.46 -10.61
CA LEU A 98 -3.55 9.99 -10.29
C LEU A 98 -3.60 11.52 -10.46
N LEU A 99 -3.60 12.26 -9.36
CA LEU A 99 -3.39 13.71 -9.34
C LEU A 99 -1.89 13.97 -9.33
N VAL A 100 -1.34 14.21 -10.52
CA VAL A 100 0.11 14.32 -10.73
C VAL A 100 0.49 15.79 -10.82
N THR A 101 1.17 16.32 -9.81
CA THR A 101 1.66 17.70 -9.88
C THR A 101 2.78 17.81 -10.91
N TRP A 102 2.66 18.80 -11.80
CA TRP A 102 3.51 18.93 -12.98
C TRP A 102 4.63 19.95 -12.73
N ARG A 103 5.60 19.57 -11.91
CA ARG A 103 6.84 20.34 -11.73
C ARG A 103 7.64 20.37 -13.03
N GLY A 104 8.33 21.48 -13.27
CA GLY A 104 9.07 21.71 -14.53
C GLY A 104 8.19 22.02 -15.75
N HIS A 105 6.88 22.18 -15.57
CA HIS A 105 5.96 22.55 -16.66
C HIS A 105 6.40 23.88 -17.30
N GLY A 106 6.51 23.90 -18.64
CA GLY A 106 6.95 25.08 -19.38
C GLY A 106 8.43 25.45 -19.21
N GLY A 107 9.25 24.58 -18.59
CA GLY A 107 10.69 24.81 -18.42
C GLY A 107 11.07 25.79 -17.30
N ALA A 108 10.13 26.13 -16.40
CA ALA A 108 10.34 27.07 -15.31
C ALA A 108 10.13 26.41 -13.93
N ASP A 109 11.20 25.87 -13.34
CA ASP A 109 11.24 25.27 -12.00
C ASP A 109 12.71 25.03 -11.60
N ALA A 110 12.95 24.36 -10.47
CA ALA A 110 14.28 23.88 -10.10
C ALA A 110 14.85 22.89 -11.14
N PRO A 111 16.18 22.85 -11.36
CA PRO A 111 16.81 22.04 -12.42
C PRO A 111 16.41 20.56 -12.41
N GLU A 112 16.27 19.95 -11.24
CA GLU A 112 15.86 18.56 -11.04
C GLU A 112 14.44 18.26 -11.54
N HIS A 113 13.60 19.29 -11.68
CA HIS A 113 12.22 19.16 -12.14
C HIS A 113 12.08 19.32 -13.66
N ILE A 114 13.01 20.00 -14.33
CA ILE A 114 12.85 20.42 -15.74
C ILE A 114 12.67 19.23 -16.67
N LEU A 115 13.63 18.30 -16.68
CA LEU A 115 13.57 17.12 -17.55
C LEU A 115 12.35 16.27 -17.22
N MET A 116 12.06 16.07 -15.92
CA MET A 116 10.90 15.30 -15.51
C MET A 116 9.60 15.94 -16.00
N GLY A 117 9.49 17.26 -15.90
CA GLY A 117 8.37 18.05 -16.43
C GLY A 117 8.18 17.86 -17.93
N GLU A 118 9.26 17.98 -18.70
CA GLU A 118 9.25 17.77 -20.15
C GLU A 118 8.74 16.38 -20.54
N ILE A 119 9.28 15.32 -19.92
CA ILE A 119 8.99 13.94 -20.34
C ILE A 119 7.69 13.37 -19.73
N SER A 120 7.07 14.05 -18.77
CA SER A 120 5.91 13.51 -18.01
C SER A 120 4.76 13.02 -18.90
N PRO A 121 4.26 13.78 -19.89
CA PRO A 121 3.20 13.30 -20.79
C PRO A 121 3.63 12.06 -21.59
N ALA A 122 4.85 12.11 -22.16
CA ALA A 122 5.39 11.00 -22.95
C ALA A 122 5.60 9.72 -22.12
N LEU A 123 5.94 9.86 -20.83
CA LEU A 123 6.04 8.74 -19.90
C LEU A 123 4.67 8.08 -19.67
N LEU A 124 3.62 8.89 -19.46
CA LEU A 124 2.25 8.40 -19.28
C LEU A 124 1.73 7.70 -20.55
N ASP A 125 2.03 8.25 -21.73
CA ASP A 125 1.71 7.63 -23.02
C ASP A 125 2.44 6.29 -23.18
N LEU A 126 3.73 6.22 -22.84
CA LEU A 126 4.55 5.02 -22.95
C LEU A 126 3.98 3.87 -22.12
N ILE A 127 3.54 4.14 -20.88
CA ILE A 127 2.92 3.14 -20.01
C ILE A 127 1.40 3.02 -20.20
N ARG A 128 0.83 3.75 -21.18
CA ARG A 128 -0.59 3.68 -21.58
C ARG A 128 -1.57 4.08 -20.48
N ILE A 129 -1.21 5.09 -19.69
CA ILE A 129 -2.14 5.74 -18.74
C ILE A 129 -2.74 6.97 -19.43
N PRO A 130 -4.05 6.97 -19.73
CA PRO A 130 -4.74 8.13 -20.28
C PRO A 130 -4.56 9.31 -19.35
N HIS A 131 -4.29 10.47 -19.92
CA HIS A 131 -4.04 11.66 -19.14
C HIS A 131 -4.60 12.92 -19.77
N ARG A 132 -4.92 13.90 -18.93
CA ARG A 132 -5.29 15.26 -19.31
C ARG A 132 -4.68 16.26 -18.35
N VAL A 133 -4.74 17.53 -18.71
CA VAL A 133 -4.27 18.63 -17.85
C VAL A 133 -5.46 19.21 -17.11
N LEU A 134 -5.34 19.33 -15.78
CA LEU A 134 -6.37 19.97 -14.97
C LEU A 134 -6.29 21.49 -15.14
N THR A 135 -7.44 22.12 -15.39
CA THR A 135 -7.56 23.58 -15.56
C THR A 135 -8.60 24.15 -14.60
N ALA A 136 -8.44 25.39 -14.16
CA ALA A 136 -9.32 25.97 -13.15
C ALA A 136 -10.77 26.10 -13.63
N THR A 137 -10.96 26.41 -14.92
CA THR A 137 -12.29 26.53 -15.55
C THR A 137 -12.88 25.19 -15.98
N GLY A 138 -12.05 24.16 -16.16
CA GLY A 138 -12.46 22.84 -16.66
C GLY A 138 -12.45 21.72 -15.62
N ALA A 139 -12.13 21.99 -14.35
CA ALA A 139 -11.86 20.95 -13.36
C ALA A 139 -12.97 19.90 -13.21
N GLY A 140 -14.24 20.32 -13.18
CA GLY A 140 -15.38 19.40 -13.15
C GLY A 140 -15.45 18.50 -14.39
N ALA A 141 -15.22 19.05 -15.59
CA ALA A 141 -15.24 18.27 -16.82
C ALA A 141 -14.08 17.25 -16.88
N GLU A 142 -12.89 17.63 -16.39
CA GLU A 142 -11.74 16.74 -16.37
C GLU A 142 -11.86 15.63 -15.32
N LEU A 143 -12.45 15.92 -14.15
CA LEU A 143 -12.76 14.90 -13.15
C LEU A 143 -13.87 13.94 -13.62
N HIS A 144 -14.89 14.46 -14.31
CA HIS A 144 -15.91 13.63 -14.94
C HIS A 144 -15.31 12.71 -16.01
N TRP A 145 -14.43 13.23 -16.86
CA TRP A 145 -13.68 12.42 -17.83
C TRP A 145 -12.85 11.36 -17.11
N ALA A 146 -12.08 11.74 -16.08
CA ALA A 146 -11.22 10.82 -15.37
C ALA A 146 -12.01 9.66 -14.74
N LYS A 147 -13.14 9.96 -14.08
CA LYS A 147 -14.02 8.94 -13.50
C LYS A 147 -14.57 7.99 -14.56
N THR A 148 -15.07 8.54 -15.67
CA THR A 148 -15.65 7.79 -16.77
C THR A 148 -14.61 6.90 -17.45
N GLU A 149 -13.45 7.46 -17.76
CA GLU A 149 -12.38 6.79 -18.51
C GLU A 149 -11.70 5.70 -17.66
N SER A 150 -11.43 5.98 -16.38
CA SER A 150 -10.87 4.99 -15.45
C SER A 150 -11.81 3.79 -15.27
N SER A 151 -13.13 4.04 -15.18
CA SER A 151 -14.13 2.98 -15.10
C SER A 151 -14.22 2.19 -16.41
N ARG A 152 -14.26 2.88 -17.55
CA ARG A 152 -14.36 2.26 -18.88
C ARG A 152 -13.20 1.33 -19.19
N LEU A 153 -11.98 1.73 -18.83
CA LEU A 153 -10.76 0.97 -19.12
C LEU A 153 -10.36 0.02 -17.99
N SER A 154 -10.97 0.16 -16.81
CA SER A 154 -10.58 -0.54 -15.58
C SER A 154 -9.10 -0.34 -15.26
N GLN A 155 -8.61 0.91 -15.23
CA GLN A 155 -7.20 1.21 -14.98
C GLN A 155 -7.02 2.63 -14.41
N PRO A 156 -5.81 2.98 -13.95
CA PRO A 156 -5.52 4.35 -13.56
C PRO A 156 -5.62 5.32 -14.72
N VAL A 157 -6.02 6.56 -14.40
CA VAL A 157 -5.94 7.73 -15.28
C VAL A 157 -5.22 8.84 -14.55
N ALA A 158 -4.56 9.74 -15.28
CA ALA A 158 -3.82 10.84 -14.69
C ALA A 158 -4.43 12.20 -15.05
N LEU A 159 -4.45 13.10 -14.07
CA LEU A 159 -4.66 14.53 -14.28
C LEU A 159 -3.37 15.25 -13.88
N LEU A 160 -2.72 15.85 -14.87
CA LEU A 160 -1.54 16.69 -14.67
C LEU A 160 -1.98 18.03 -14.09
N VAL A 161 -1.42 18.42 -12.94
CA VAL A 161 -1.74 19.64 -12.21
C VAL A 161 -0.62 20.66 -12.41
N PRO A 162 -0.79 21.66 -13.30
CA PRO A 162 0.24 22.66 -13.57
C PRO A 162 0.42 23.63 -12.39
N PRO A 163 1.57 24.32 -12.28
CA PRO A 163 1.77 25.39 -11.31
C PRO A 163 0.71 26.49 -11.42
N GLY A 164 0.33 27.08 -10.28
CA GLY A 164 -0.63 28.19 -10.22
C GLY A 164 -2.11 27.79 -10.35
N LEU A 165 -2.44 26.50 -10.48
CA LEU A 165 -3.84 26.04 -10.50
C LEU A 165 -4.55 26.26 -9.16
N LEU A 166 -3.87 25.84 -8.07
CA LEU A 166 -4.35 25.96 -6.71
C LEU A 166 -3.73 27.17 -6.04
N GLU A 167 -4.52 27.83 -5.19
CA GLU A 167 -4.04 28.92 -4.36
C GLU A 167 -2.92 28.43 -3.44
N THR A 168 -1.82 29.17 -3.41
CA THR A 168 -0.78 28.99 -2.41
C THR A 168 -1.26 29.55 -1.09
N ARG A 169 -1.27 28.71 -0.05
CA ARG A 169 -1.36 29.23 1.32
C ARG A 169 -0.03 29.89 1.66
N ALA A 170 -0.06 31.07 2.26
CA ALA A 170 1.10 31.54 3.00
C ALA A 170 1.36 30.50 4.10
N HIS A 171 2.58 29.98 4.20
CA HIS A 171 2.99 29.18 5.35
C HIS A 171 2.89 30.07 6.60
N GLU A 172 1.71 30.14 7.22
CA GLU A 172 1.65 30.44 8.63
C GLU A 172 2.30 29.25 9.31
N ALA A 173 3.45 29.48 9.95
CA ALA A 173 4.14 28.51 10.78
C ALA A 173 3.29 28.19 12.02
N GLY A 174 2.13 27.58 11.81
CA GLY A 174 1.32 26.95 12.84
C GLY A 174 2.07 25.71 13.25
N GLY A 175 2.92 25.83 14.27
CA GLY A 175 3.57 24.69 14.89
C GLY A 175 2.52 23.67 15.29
N VAL A 176 2.41 22.59 14.54
CA VAL A 176 1.58 21.46 14.96
C VAL A 176 2.26 20.92 16.21
N SER A 177 1.60 21.09 17.37
CA SER A 177 2.05 20.48 18.61
C SER A 177 2.01 18.97 18.42
N GLN A 178 3.16 18.37 18.11
CA GLN A 178 3.30 16.93 18.16
C GLN A 178 3.25 16.55 19.64
N ALA A 179 2.14 15.92 20.05
CA ALA A 179 2.06 15.32 21.37
C ALA A 179 3.25 14.35 21.51
N PRO A 180 3.98 14.36 22.64
CA PRO A 180 5.05 13.42 22.87
C PRO A 180 4.51 12.00 22.71
N VAL A 181 5.05 11.26 21.75
CA VAL A 181 4.76 9.84 21.62
C VAL A 181 5.62 9.12 22.65
N GLU A 182 5.00 8.52 23.66
CA GLU A 182 5.72 7.60 24.54
C GLU A 182 6.26 6.43 23.70
N ALA A 183 7.57 6.38 23.53
CA ALA A 183 8.24 5.24 22.92
C ALA A 183 8.18 4.06 23.90
N GLY A 184 7.49 2.99 23.52
CA GLY A 184 7.66 1.71 24.19
C GLY A 184 9.14 1.31 24.14
N ARG A 185 9.74 0.99 25.30
CA ARG A 185 11.12 0.47 25.35
C ARG A 185 11.16 -0.91 24.70
N ALA A 186 11.48 -0.96 23.41
CA ALA A 186 11.73 -2.22 22.73
C ALA A 186 13.04 -2.81 23.28
N ASP A 187 12.99 -4.03 23.81
CA ASP A 187 14.20 -4.81 24.13
C ASP A 187 14.97 -5.10 22.83
N THR A 188 16.13 -4.47 22.68
CA THR A 188 17.02 -4.59 21.50
C THR A 188 18.08 -5.67 21.66
N SER A 189 18.03 -6.50 22.72
CA SER A 189 19.06 -7.49 23.01
C SER A 189 18.79 -8.86 22.36
N GLY A 190 19.88 -9.58 22.03
CA GLY A 190 19.87 -10.98 21.60
C GLY A 190 19.84 -11.21 20.07
N PRO A 191 20.55 -12.25 19.57
CA PRO A 191 20.55 -12.59 18.15
C PRO A 191 19.15 -13.03 17.66
N PRO A 192 18.89 -13.02 16.34
CA PRO A 192 17.66 -13.60 15.78
C PRO A 192 17.53 -15.07 16.18
N PRO A 193 16.32 -15.53 16.58
CA PRO A 193 16.07 -16.95 16.82
C PRO A 193 16.40 -17.79 15.58
N VAL A 194 16.94 -18.98 15.81
CA VAL A 194 17.29 -19.92 14.73
C VAL A 194 16.01 -20.56 14.21
N ALA A 195 15.87 -20.58 12.88
CA ALA A 195 14.74 -21.23 12.22
C ALA A 195 14.76 -22.75 12.47
N SER A 196 13.59 -23.34 12.71
CA SER A 196 13.47 -24.79 12.96
C SER A 196 12.60 -25.53 11.93
N ILE A 197 11.95 -24.80 11.02
CA ILE A 197 11.02 -25.35 10.01
C ILE A 197 11.22 -24.65 8.66
N SER A 198 10.81 -25.31 7.58
CA SER A 198 10.79 -24.72 6.24
C SER A 198 9.68 -23.66 6.07
N ARG A 199 9.82 -22.80 5.05
CA ARG A 199 8.77 -21.84 4.68
C ARG A 199 7.45 -22.54 4.33
N SER A 200 7.52 -23.70 3.68
CA SER A 200 6.34 -24.49 3.33
C SER A 200 5.59 -24.99 4.56
N GLU A 201 6.30 -25.49 5.58
CA GLU A 201 5.69 -25.91 6.85
C GLU A 201 5.08 -24.73 7.62
N ALA A 202 5.78 -23.59 7.62
CA ALA A 202 5.29 -22.35 8.23
C ALA A 202 4.00 -21.85 7.55
N LEU A 203 3.97 -21.84 6.21
CA LEU A 203 2.78 -21.48 5.43
C LEU A 203 1.64 -22.47 5.66
N GLN A 204 1.91 -23.78 5.74
CA GLN A 204 0.88 -24.77 6.08
C GLN A 204 0.24 -24.48 7.45
N ALA A 205 1.06 -24.18 8.46
CA ALA A 205 0.58 -23.82 9.78
C ALA A 205 -0.27 -22.53 9.76
N ALA A 206 0.22 -21.48 9.11
CA ALA A 206 -0.48 -20.20 9.00
C ALA A 206 -1.80 -20.35 8.24
N VAL A 207 -1.78 -21.02 7.08
CA VAL A 207 -2.97 -21.26 6.26
C VAL A 207 -4.01 -22.09 7.01
N LYS A 208 -3.61 -23.08 7.80
CA LYS A 208 -4.56 -23.88 8.59
C LYS A 208 -5.29 -23.06 9.66
N ALA A 209 -4.64 -22.05 10.23
CA ALA A 209 -5.24 -21.16 11.23
C ALA A 209 -6.20 -20.12 10.63
N LEU A 210 -6.17 -19.92 9.31
CA LEU A 210 -7.05 -18.96 8.63
C LEU A 210 -8.47 -19.51 8.44
N GLY A 211 -9.47 -18.68 8.73
CA GLY A 211 -10.88 -18.85 8.42
C GLY A 211 -11.26 -18.16 7.11
N ARG A 212 -11.99 -17.04 7.20
CA ARG A 212 -12.49 -16.24 6.06
C ARG A 212 -11.84 -14.85 5.98
N GLU A 213 -10.70 -14.67 6.63
CA GLU A 213 -9.92 -13.44 6.59
C GLU A 213 -9.35 -13.24 5.18
N PRO A 214 -9.49 -12.05 4.60
CA PRO A 214 -8.75 -11.64 3.40
C PRO A 214 -7.25 -11.74 3.62
N VAL A 215 -6.54 -12.35 2.67
CA VAL A 215 -5.08 -12.51 2.73
C VAL A 215 -4.41 -11.94 1.50
N VAL A 216 -3.57 -10.93 1.69
CA VAL A 216 -2.72 -10.37 0.65
C VAL A 216 -1.36 -11.06 0.71
N HIS A 217 -1.00 -11.75 -0.37
CA HIS A 217 0.24 -12.51 -0.46
C HIS A 217 1.28 -11.75 -1.26
N ALA A 218 2.50 -11.66 -0.73
CA ALA A 218 3.66 -11.24 -1.47
C ALA A 218 4.01 -12.23 -2.59
N ASN A 219 4.60 -11.69 -3.65
CA ASN A 219 4.93 -12.43 -4.85
C ASN A 219 6.03 -13.49 -4.63
N GLY A 220 6.39 -14.19 -5.70
CA GLY A 220 7.39 -15.27 -5.63
C GLY A 220 6.81 -16.54 -5.00
N TYR A 221 7.62 -17.22 -4.18
CA TYR A 221 7.23 -18.50 -3.60
C TYR A 221 6.18 -18.42 -2.49
N ILE A 222 6.01 -17.27 -1.83
CA ILE A 222 4.97 -17.10 -0.81
C ILE A 222 3.58 -17.34 -1.39
N CYS A 223 3.24 -16.62 -2.47
CA CYS A 223 2.02 -16.85 -3.25
C CYS A 223 1.85 -18.31 -3.69
N ARG A 224 2.89 -18.90 -4.28
CA ARG A 224 2.82 -20.24 -4.91
C ARG A 224 2.68 -21.36 -3.89
N GLU A 225 3.47 -21.32 -2.82
CA GLU A 225 3.41 -22.30 -1.75
C GLU A 225 2.08 -22.19 -1.00
N SER A 226 1.64 -20.97 -0.65
CA SER A 226 0.33 -20.76 -0.01
C SER A 226 -0.83 -21.27 -0.88
N PHE A 227 -0.81 -20.99 -2.19
CA PHE A 227 -1.78 -21.52 -3.15
C PHE A 227 -1.79 -23.06 -3.19
N ALA A 228 -0.62 -23.69 -3.19
CA ALA A 228 -0.50 -25.15 -3.17
C ALA A 228 -1.01 -25.78 -1.86
N VAL A 229 -0.95 -25.06 -0.74
CA VAL A 229 -1.54 -25.51 0.52
C VAL A 229 -3.08 -25.43 0.45
N ARG A 230 -3.63 -24.25 0.14
CA ARG A 230 -5.08 -24.03 0.05
C ARG A 230 -5.40 -22.73 -0.69
N ASP A 231 -5.85 -22.85 -1.93
CA ASP A 231 -6.47 -21.74 -2.67
C ASP A 231 -7.81 -21.33 -2.04
N ARG A 232 -8.06 -20.02 -2.01
CA ARG A 232 -9.25 -19.40 -1.41
C ARG A 232 -9.65 -18.16 -2.21
N PRO A 233 -10.95 -17.84 -2.36
CA PRO A 233 -11.36 -16.59 -2.98
C PRO A 233 -10.95 -15.36 -2.15
N GLU A 234 -10.72 -15.52 -0.85
CA GLU A 234 -10.19 -14.47 0.02
C GLU A 234 -8.68 -14.20 -0.17
N ASN A 235 -7.98 -14.89 -1.07
CA ASN A 235 -6.55 -14.70 -1.31
C ASN A 235 -6.32 -13.75 -2.50
N PHE A 236 -5.66 -12.62 -2.25
CA PHE A 236 -5.05 -11.81 -3.29
C PHE A 236 -3.61 -12.26 -3.48
N TYR A 237 -3.31 -12.84 -4.64
CA TYR A 237 -1.97 -13.28 -4.98
C TYR A 237 -1.25 -12.21 -5.80
N MET A 238 -0.41 -11.40 -5.16
CA MET A 238 0.38 -10.41 -5.87
C MET A 238 1.42 -11.10 -6.76
N ILE A 239 1.39 -10.84 -8.07
CA ILE A 239 2.30 -11.42 -9.08
C ILE A 239 3.53 -10.54 -9.24
N GLY A 240 3.34 -9.23 -9.41
CA GLY A 240 4.39 -8.22 -9.60
C GLY A 240 4.63 -7.35 -8.36
N SER A 241 5.24 -6.18 -8.55
CA SER A 241 5.32 -5.10 -7.53
C SER A 241 5.86 -5.53 -6.16
N MET A 242 7.07 -6.10 -6.15
CA MET A 242 7.76 -6.49 -4.92
C MET A 242 7.76 -5.37 -3.87
N GLY A 243 7.47 -5.74 -2.62
CA GLY A 243 7.41 -4.84 -1.48
C GLY A 243 6.08 -4.12 -1.27
N LEU A 244 5.05 -4.38 -2.08
CA LEU A 244 3.73 -3.71 -1.95
C LEU A 244 2.63 -4.57 -1.31
N ALA A 245 2.88 -5.82 -0.94
CA ALA A 245 1.84 -6.66 -0.32
C ALA A 245 1.28 -6.03 0.97
N SER A 246 2.17 -5.47 1.80
CA SER A 246 1.79 -4.78 3.03
C SER A 246 1.03 -3.47 2.81
N SER A 247 1.35 -2.69 1.76
CA SER A 247 0.61 -1.46 1.43
C SER A 247 -0.76 -1.76 0.80
N ILE A 248 -0.86 -2.79 -0.05
CA ILE A 248 -2.15 -3.31 -0.55
C ILE A 248 -3.00 -3.80 0.63
N GLY A 249 -2.42 -4.58 1.55
CA GLY A 249 -3.11 -5.02 2.74
C GLY A 249 -3.62 -3.86 3.60
N LEU A 250 -2.81 -2.81 3.78
CA LEU A 250 -3.19 -1.64 4.57
C LEU A 250 -4.35 -0.88 3.92
N GLY A 251 -4.29 -0.67 2.60
CA GLY A 251 -5.40 -0.07 1.85
C GLY A 251 -6.71 -0.85 2.00
N ALA A 252 -6.65 -2.17 1.89
CA ALA A 252 -7.82 -3.04 2.05
C ALA A 252 -8.39 -2.99 3.47
N ALA A 253 -7.52 -2.98 4.49
CA ALA A 253 -7.93 -2.90 5.90
C ALA A 253 -8.59 -1.56 6.25
N LEU A 254 -8.08 -0.46 5.67
CA LEU A 254 -8.67 0.87 5.86
C LEU A 254 -9.99 1.05 5.10
N ALA A 255 -10.18 0.32 4.00
CA ALA A 255 -11.44 0.29 3.26
C ALA A 255 -12.51 -0.58 3.94
N ARG A 256 -12.10 -1.62 4.68
CA ARG A 256 -12.97 -2.62 5.33
C ARG A 256 -12.63 -2.74 6.82
N ASP A 257 -13.18 -1.85 7.62
CA ASP A 257 -13.03 -1.85 9.09
C ASP A 257 -13.74 -3.03 9.79
N ASP A 258 -14.64 -3.71 9.07
CA ASP A 258 -15.38 -4.90 9.49
C ASP A 258 -14.60 -6.21 9.34
N ARG A 259 -13.42 -6.21 8.69
CA ARG A 259 -12.66 -7.42 8.36
C ARG A 259 -11.24 -7.38 8.90
N THR A 260 -10.75 -8.54 9.34
CA THR A 260 -9.32 -8.74 9.61
C THR A 260 -8.56 -9.03 8.33
N VAL A 261 -7.67 -8.13 7.92
CA VAL A 261 -6.81 -8.34 6.74
C VAL A 261 -5.46 -8.89 7.19
N VAL A 262 -5.05 -9.98 6.55
CA VAL A 262 -3.79 -10.68 6.82
C VAL A 262 -2.83 -10.50 5.66
N ILE A 263 -1.56 -10.26 5.96
CA ILE A 263 -0.51 -10.06 4.96
C ILE A 263 0.49 -11.18 5.14
N PHE A 264 0.69 -11.98 4.10
CA PHE A 264 1.74 -12.97 4.01
C PHE A 264 2.87 -12.37 3.20
N ASP A 265 3.92 -11.94 3.89
CA ASP A 265 5.07 -11.24 3.30
C ASP A 265 6.37 -12.04 3.48
N GLY A 266 7.41 -11.65 2.76
CA GLY A 266 8.76 -12.17 2.91
C GLY A 266 9.71 -11.10 3.39
N ASP A 267 10.80 -11.48 4.05
CA ASP A 267 11.84 -10.55 4.50
C ASP A 267 12.34 -9.68 3.33
N GLY A 268 12.66 -10.31 2.20
CA GLY A 268 13.13 -9.60 1.01
C GLY A 268 12.11 -8.61 0.43
N ASN A 269 10.82 -8.92 0.49
CA ASN A 269 9.76 -8.01 0.04
C ASN A 269 9.61 -6.85 1.03
N LEU A 270 9.52 -7.12 2.33
CA LEU A 270 9.39 -6.08 3.35
C LEU A 270 10.57 -5.10 3.32
N LEU A 271 11.79 -5.61 3.15
CA LEU A 271 13.00 -4.77 3.08
C LEU A 271 13.00 -3.81 1.89
N MET A 272 12.40 -4.17 0.76
CA MET A 272 12.26 -3.27 -0.39
C MET A 272 11.40 -2.05 -0.05
N ASN A 273 10.47 -2.17 0.90
CA ASN A 273 9.62 -1.05 1.30
C ASN A 273 9.44 -0.92 2.81
N LEU A 274 10.55 -0.93 3.55
CA LEU A 274 10.55 -0.91 5.02
C LEU A 274 9.80 0.29 5.65
N GLY A 275 9.70 1.41 4.91
CA GLY A 275 8.93 2.59 5.31
C GLY A 275 7.43 2.33 5.52
N ILE A 276 6.90 1.20 5.06
CA ILE A 276 5.51 0.81 5.33
C ILE A 276 5.26 0.48 6.82
N LEU A 277 6.29 0.05 7.56
CA LEU A 277 6.13 -0.29 8.99
C LEU A 277 5.65 0.91 9.83
N PRO A 278 6.31 2.09 9.82
CA PRO A 278 5.82 3.24 10.57
C PRO A 278 4.47 3.75 10.07
N MET A 279 4.14 3.59 8.78
CA MET A 279 2.80 3.92 8.28
C MET A 279 1.71 3.04 8.88
N ILE A 280 1.95 1.73 8.95
CA ILE A 280 1.01 0.78 9.58
C ILE A 280 0.87 1.08 11.08
N GLY A 281 1.98 1.33 11.78
CA GLY A 281 1.96 1.68 13.20
C GLY A 281 1.19 2.99 13.47
N ASP A 282 1.41 4.03 12.66
CA ASP A 282 0.69 5.30 12.77
C ASP A 282 -0.80 5.16 12.45
N ALA A 283 -1.16 4.41 11.40
CA ALA A 283 -2.55 4.08 11.10
C ALA A 283 -3.22 3.34 12.26
N GLY A 284 -2.48 2.40 12.89
CA GLY A 284 -2.82 1.72 14.14
C GLY A 284 -3.30 2.66 15.25
N ARG A 285 -2.60 3.79 15.43
CA ARG A 285 -2.91 4.78 16.48
C ARG A 285 -4.05 5.72 16.11
N ARG A 286 -4.01 6.27 14.89
CA ARG A 286 -4.93 7.35 14.46
C ARG A 286 -6.27 6.85 13.98
N ARG A 287 -6.28 5.71 13.29
CA ARG A 287 -7.46 5.19 12.59
C ARG A 287 -7.92 3.84 13.15
N ARG A 288 -7.07 3.19 13.97
CA ARG A 288 -7.25 1.83 14.48
C ARG A 288 -7.83 0.90 13.41
N PRO A 289 -7.07 0.51 12.37
CA PRO A 289 -7.35 -0.73 11.67
C PRO A 289 -7.25 -1.85 12.71
N ARG A 290 -8.33 -2.06 13.48
CA ARG A 290 -8.36 -2.92 14.68
C ARG A 290 -8.00 -4.36 14.35
N ARG A 291 -7.89 -4.69 13.07
CA ARG A 291 -7.85 -6.02 12.51
C ARG A 291 -6.85 -6.09 11.35
N PHE A 292 -5.58 -5.82 11.62
CA PHE A 292 -4.48 -5.93 10.66
C PHE A 292 -3.40 -6.87 11.19
N VAL A 293 -3.07 -7.93 10.46
CA VAL A 293 -2.04 -8.91 10.83
C VAL A 293 -1.01 -9.05 9.72
N HIS A 294 0.25 -8.82 10.04
CA HIS A 294 1.36 -8.89 9.09
C HIS A 294 2.33 -9.99 9.53
N ILE A 295 2.38 -11.07 8.77
CA ILE A 295 3.34 -12.16 8.99
C ILE A 295 4.42 -12.12 7.91
N VAL A 296 5.66 -12.11 8.35
CA VAL A 296 6.85 -12.13 7.50
C VAL A 296 7.52 -13.49 7.65
N PHE A 297 7.58 -14.25 6.55
CA PHE A 297 8.33 -15.49 6.46
C PHE A 297 9.77 -15.17 6.07
N ASP A 298 10.66 -15.20 7.06
CA ASP A 298 12.03 -14.74 6.94
C ASP A 298 12.98 -15.94 6.86
N ASN A 299 13.47 -16.18 5.65
CA ASN A 299 14.45 -17.21 5.33
C ASN A 299 15.84 -16.64 5.00
N GLY A 300 16.01 -15.32 5.08
CA GLY A 300 17.27 -14.64 4.81
C GLY A 300 17.77 -14.69 3.37
N VAL A 301 16.93 -15.06 2.40
CA VAL A 301 17.34 -15.20 0.98
C VAL A 301 16.24 -14.80 -0.01
N TYR A 302 16.64 -14.25 -1.16
CA TYR A 302 15.78 -14.08 -2.33
C TYR A 302 15.60 -15.42 -3.07
N ALA A 303 14.87 -16.33 -2.43
CA ALA A 303 14.60 -17.70 -2.91
C ALA A 303 14.12 -17.76 -4.37
N SER A 304 13.22 -16.85 -4.77
CA SER A 304 12.62 -16.86 -6.12
C SER A 304 13.54 -16.38 -7.25
N THR A 305 14.69 -15.76 -6.95
CA THR A 305 15.63 -15.20 -7.94
C THR A 305 16.98 -15.93 -7.99
N GLY A 306 17.13 -17.02 -7.24
CA GLY A 306 18.35 -17.83 -7.19
C GLY A 306 18.94 -18.03 -5.80
N GLY A 307 18.25 -17.61 -4.72
CA GLY A 307 18.68 -17.88 -3.35
C GLY A 307 19.80 -16.97 -2.86
N GLN A 308 19.97 -15.79 -3.48
CA GLN A 308 20.94 -14.80 -3.03
C GLN A 308 20.59 -14.34 -1.62
N PRO A 309 21.57 -14.15 -0.72
CA PRO A 309 21.34 -13.61 0.61
C PRO A 309 20.54 -12.29 0.57
N SER A 310 19.47 -12.20 1.35
CA SER A 310 18.80 -10.92 1.56
C SER A 310 19.67 -10.02 2.47
N PRO A 311 19.65 -8.70 2.26
CA PRO A 311 20.27 -7.78 3.21
C PRO A 311 19.53 -7.86 4.54
N GLY A 312 20.18 -7.57 5.67
CA GLY A 312 19.48 -7.48 6.96
C GLY A 312 19.20 -8.81 7.67
N GLN A 313 19.94 -9.89 7.39
CA GLN A 313 19.82 -11.16 8.15
C GLN A 313 20.02 -11.01 9.68
N ALA A 314 20.82 -10.02 10.09
CA ALA A 314 21.02 -9.68 11.50
C ALA A 314 19.91 -8.76 12.06
N THR A 315 19.08 -8.19 11.20
CA THR A 315 18.03 -7.23 11.58
C THR A 315 16.86 -7.97 12.21
N ARG A 316 16.51 -7.57 13.43
CA ARG A 316 15.33 -8.04 14.13
C ARG A 316 14.09 -7.31 13.64
N LEU A 317 13.52 -7.75 12.51
CA LEU A 317 12.34 -7.12 11.89
C LEU A 317 11.13 -7.05 12.84
N ASP A 318 10.99 -8.00 13.75
CA ASP A 318 9.99 -7.98 14.82
C ASP A 318 10.17 -6.77 15.76
N ARG A 319 11.42 -6.44 16.10
CA ARG A 319 11.76 -5.29 16.94
C ARG A 319 11.66 -3.97 16.19
N VAL A 320 11.99 -3.96 14.89
CA VAL A 320 11.76 -2.79 14.03
C VAL A 320 10.26 -2.49 13.93
N ALA A 321 9.41 -3.51 13.75
CA ALA A 321 7.96 -3.34 13.77
C ALA A 321 7.44 -2.81 15.12
N ALA A 322 8.01 -3.27 16.24
CA ALA A 322 7.65 -2.78 17.57
C ALA A 322 7.99 -1.29 17.72
N ALA A 323 9.21 -0.91 17.33
CA ALA A 323 9.65 0.49 17.33
C ALA A 323 8.83 1.37 16.36
N ALA A 324 8.34 0.79 15.25
CA ALA A 324 7.47 1.44 14.31
C ALA A 324 6.02 1.64 14.82
N GLY A 325 5.68 1.09 15.98
CA GLY A 325 4.38 1.32 16.64
C GLY A 325 3.35 0.22 16.43
N TYR A 326 3.75 -0.99 16.04
CA TYR A 326 2.85 -2.14 16.07
C TYR A 326 2.43 -2.45 17.52
N ALA A 327 1.15 -2.74 17.73
CA ALA A 327 0.59 -3.00 19.06
C ALA A 327 1.09 -4.34 19.63
N ARG A 328 1.26 -5.33 18.75
CA ARG A 328 1.77 -6.65 19.10
C ARG A 328 2.85 -7.07 18.12
N THR A 329 3.97 -7.56 18.64
CA THR A 329 5.05 -8.12 17.83
C THR A 329 5.54 -9.42 18.46
N VAL A 330 5.68 -10.46 17.65
CA VAL A 330 6.20 -11.75 18.12
C VAL A 330 7.13 -12.36 17.08
N CYS A 331 8.17 -13.04 17.53
CA CYS A 331 9.05 -13.85 16.70
C CYS A 331 8.77 -15.33 17.01
N VAL A 332 8.57 -16.12 15.96
CA VAL A 332 8.17 -17.54 16.05
C VAL A 332 9.08 -18.39 15.17
N THR A 333 9.35 -19.62 15.58
CA THR A 333 10.27 -20.53 14.87
C THR A 333 9.66 -21.91 14.61
N THR A 334 8.50 -22.23 15.17
CA THR A 334 7.82 -23.53 15.01
C THR A 334 6.39 -23.41 14.45
N ALA A 335 5.88 -24.48 13.85
CA ALA A 335 4.53 -24.51 13.27
C ALA A 335 3.43 -24.29 14.32
N ARG A 336 3.63 -24.80 15.54
CA ARG A 336 2.73 -24.60 16.67
C ARG A 336 2.70 -23.13 17.09
N GLU A 337 3.87 -22.50 17.23
CA GLU A 337 3.97 -21.08 17.58
C GLU A 337 3.31 -20.19 16.53
N ILE A 338 3.52 -20.46 15.24
CA ILE A 338 2.85 -19.72 14.14
C ILE A 338 1.33 -19.83 14.27
N SER A 339 0.81 -21.04 14.45
CA SER A 339 -0.65 -21.26 14.54
C SER A 339 -1.25 -20.52 15.74
N LEU A 340 -0.61 -20.62 16.91
CA LEU A 340 -1.04 -19.94 18.13
C LEU A 340 -0.94 -18.41 17.99
N ALA A 341 0.20 -17.91 17.53
CA ALA A 341 0.45 -16.48 17.39
C ALA A 341 -0.48 -15.82 16.38
N LEU A 342 -0.81 -16.51 15.28
CA LEU A 342 -1.75 -16.03 14.27
C LEU A 342 -3.18 -16.03 14.82
N THR A 343 -3.62 -17.12 15.47
CA THR A 343 -4.96 -17.19 16.09
C THR A 343 -5.15 -16.06 17.09
N GLU A 344 -4.19 -15.84 17.98
CA GLU A 344 -4.24 -14.74 18.95
C GLU A 344 -4.25 -13.37 18.25
N ALA A 345 -3.47 -13.18 17.18
CA ALA A 345 -3.44 -11.93 16.42
C ALA A 345 -4.77 -11.64 15.70
N LEU A 346 -5.49 -12.68 15.24
CA LEU A 346 -6.79 -12.55 14.59
C LEU A 346 -7.90 -12.10 15.56
N GLU A 347 -7.75 -12.45 16.85
CA GLU A 347 -8.70 -12.12 17.93
C GLU A 347 -8.34 -10.82 18.67
N SER A 348 -7.11 -10.34 18.55
CA SER A 348 -6.59 -9.16 19.25
C SER A 348 -6.82 -7.84 18.49
N GLU A 349 -6.77 -6.71 19.21
CA GLU A 349 -6.67 -5.40 18.55
C GLU A 349 -5.27 -5.24 17.91
N GLY A 350 -5.25 -4.95 16.60
CA GLY A 350 -4.03 -4.74 15.81
C GLY A 350 -3.47 -3.31 15.85
N PRO A 351 -2.41 -3.03 15.06
CA PRO A 351 -1.77 -3.96 14.12
C PRO A 351 -0.82 -4.95 14.81
N SER A 352 -0.88 -6.21 14.38
CA SER A 352 -0.01 -7.30 14.84
C SER A 352 1.06 -7.64 13.82
N PHE A 353 2.30 -7.84 14.27
CA PHE A 353 3.43 -8.29 13.45
C PHE A 353 3.96 -9.64 13.95
N LEU A 354 4.11 -10.59 13.04
CA LEU A 354 4.68 -11.91 13.30
C LEU A 354 5.91 -12.08 12.42
N LEU A 355 7.08 -12.25 13.03
CA LEU A 355 8.28 -12.69 12.31
C LEU A 355 8.40 -14.21 12.42
N ALA A 356 8.10 -14.93 11.34
CA ALA A 356 8.30 -16.36 11.25
C ALA A 356 9.69 -16.65 10.67
N ARG A 357 10.64 -17.04 11.54
CA ARG A 357 11.98 -17.45 11.10
C ARG A 357 11.90 -18.86 10.53
N VAL A 358 12.23 -19.01 9.25
CA VAL A 358 12.13 -20.28 8.51
C VAL A 358 13.47 -20.60 7.82
N THR A 359 13.69 -21.86 7.48
CA THR A 359 14.91 -22.28 6.80
C THR A 359 14.92 -21.79 5.35
N ALA A 360 16.11 -21.70 4.76
CA ALA A 360 16.29 -21.40 3.33
C ALA A 360 15.96 -22.60 2.42
N GLU A 361 15.42 -23.70 2.96
CA GLU A 361 14.96 -24.82 2.15
C GLU A 361 13.75 -24.38 1.32
N ASP A 362 13.89 -24.48 0.00
CA ASP A 362 12.84 -24.18 -0.94
C ASP A 362 12.30 -25.47 -1.58
N LYS A 363 10.98 -25.54 -1.76
CA LYS A 363 10.33 -26.60 -2.52
C LYS A 363 9.70 -26.01 -3.78
N PRO A 364 9.82 -26.66 -4.95
CA PRO A 364 9.13 -26.21 -6.14
C PRO A 364 7.62 -26.15 -5.90
N ALA A 365 7.02 -24.99 -6.17
CA ALA A 365 5.58 -24.78 -6.12
C ALA A 365 5.06 -24.33 -7.49
N PRO A 366 3.90 -24.84 -7.94
CA PRO A 366 3.35 -24.49 -9.24
C PRO A 366 3.04 -23.00 -9.32
N ARG A 367 3.05 -22.46 -10.53
CA ARG A 367 2.53 -21.10 -10.76
C ARG A 367 1.02 -21.10 -10.51
N ILE A 368 0.53 -19.97 -10.03
CA ILE A 368 -0.91 -19.74 -9.88
C ILE A 368 -1.53 -19.70 -11.28
N PRO A 369 -2.58 -20.50 -11.56
CA PRO A 369 -3.12 -20.65 -12.91
C PRO A 369 -4.07 -19.51 -13.32
N TYR A 370 -4.40 -18.62 -12.39
CA TYR A 370 -5.34 -17.53 -12.63
C TYR A 370 -4.70 -16.33 -13.33
N PRO A 371 -5.39 -15.71 -14.30
CA PRO A 371 -5.00 -14.39 -14.80
C PRO A 371 -5.16 -13.32 -13.70
N PRO A 372 -4.41 -12.20 -13.78
CA PRO A 372 -4.47 -11.13 -12.78
C PRO A 372 -5.88 -10.60 -12.51
N GLU A 373 -6.71 -10.44 -13.55
CA GLU A 373 -8.08 -9.97 -13.45
C GLU A 373 -8.96 -10.95 -12.64
N GLU A 374 -8.75 -12.25 -12.80
CA GLU A 374 -9.48 -13.26 -12.02
C GLU A 374 -9.05 -13.23 -10.54
N ILE A 375 -7.76 -13.05 -10.25
CA ILE A 375 -7.26 -12.87 -8.87
C ILE A 375 -7.91 -11.64 -8.23
N ARG A 376 -7.92 -10.50 -8.95
CA ARG A 376 -8.58 -9.27 -8.51
C ARG A 376 -10.06 -9.52 -8.21
N ASP A 377 -10.78 -10.10 -9.17
CA ASP A 377 -12.24 -10.24 -9.09
C ASP A 377 -12.68 -11.17 -7.97
N ARG A 378 -11.98 -12.29 -7.78
CA ARG A 378 -12.25 -13.25 -6.70
C ARG A 378 -12.06 -12.58 -5.33
N PHE A 379 -10.94 -11.87 -5.15
CA PHE A 379 -10.63 -11.19 -3.90
C PHE A 379 -11.61 -10.05 -3.60
N ARG A 380 -11.90 -9.19 -4.58
CA ARG A 380 -12.85 -8.08 -4.46
C ARG A 380 -14.26 -8.56 -4.08
N ARG A 381 -14.74 -9.64 -4.72
CA ARG A 381 -16.01 -10.28 -4.34
C ARG A 381 -15.99 -10.82 -2.92
N ALA A 382 -14.89 -11.43 -2.48
CA ALA A 382 -14.75 -11.96 -1.12
C ALA A 382 -14.72 -10.87 -0.03
N LEU A 383 -14.32 -9.65 -0.41
CA LEU A 383 -14.42 -8.43 0.39
C LEU A 383 -15.80 -7.76 0.34
N GLY A 384 -16.75 -8.29 -0.46
CA GLY A 384 -18.10 -7.75 -0.59
C GLY A 384 -18.25 -6.63 -1.62
N GLY A 385 -17.25 -6.42 -2.49
CA GLY A 385 -17.33 -5.50 -3.63
C GLY A 385 -17.94 -6.16 -4.87
N SER A 386 -18.60 -5.37 -5.71
CA SER A 386 -18.97 -5.78 -7.08
C SER A 386 -17.73 -5.84 -7.97
N PRO A 387 -17.56 -6.83 -8.87
CA PRO A 387 -16.36 -7.01 -9.70
C PRO A 387 -15.88 -5.76 -10.42
#